data_AF-A0A0F2QRB1-F1
#
_entry.id   AF-A0A0F2QRB1-F1
#
_cell.length_a   1.000
_cell.length_b   1.000
_cell.length_c   1.000
_cell.angle_alpha   90.00
_cell.angle_beta   90.00
_cell.angle_gamma   90.00
#
_symmetry.space_group_name_H-M   'P 1'
#
loop_
_entity.id
_entity.type
_entity.pdbx_description
1 polymer ?
#
loop_
_entity_poly.entity_id
_entity_poly.type
_entity_poly.pdbx_seq_one_letter_code
_entity_poly.pdbx_strand_id
1 'polypeptide(L)'
;MRSASPLLIGLSAVMVAIQDDMPLVLVTRRGNEDALPFGPFHPDRHRTFDLSLRGWVREQTGFELGYVEQLYTFGDRDRETPEATLAGAPPDSRVISVGYLALTPEARPAGAGFEARWQNWYRFFPWEDHRNGRPAMIDQQIAPRLYTWAAGKEMRLERAKIAFGLEDARWAEERVLDRYELLYEAGLASECARDASLAEPDISLGEAMASDHRRILATAISRLRGKIKYRPVLFELMPDRFTLSSLQRSAEAILGLGLHTQNFRRALDKTGLVKGTGAMETGTGGRPAELYRFCREQAASTGAPGLSTPRRSAD
;
A
#
# COMPACT_ATOMS: atom_id res chain seq x y z
N MET A 1 27.08 -21.15 -27.49
CA MET A 1 26.11 -21.01 -26.38
C MET A 1 25.85 -19.53 -26.20
N ARG A 2 24.61 -19.04 -26.37
CA ARG A 2 24.28 -17.66 -25.95
C ARG A 2 24.43 -17.61 -24.44
N SER A 3 25.26 -16.71 -23.93
CA SER A 3 25.37 -16.47 -22.48
C SER A 3 23.97 -16.08 -21.99
N ALA A 4 23.41 -16.84 -21.06
CA ALA A 4 22.12 -16.49 -20.49
C ALA A 4 22.28 -15.18 -19.70
N SER A 5 21.42 -14.21 -19.96
CA SER A 5 21.33 -12.98 -19.16
C SER A 5 21.28 -13.33 -17.66
N PRO A 6 22.15 -12.76 -16.82
CA PRO A 6 22.15 -13.06 -15.39
C PRO A 6 20.81 -12.67 -14.75
N LEU A 7 20.20 -13.63 -14.05
CA LEU A 7 18.96 -13.43 -13.33
C LEU A 7 19.26 -12.95 -11.91
N LEU A 8 18.73 -11.79 -11.53
CA LEU A 8 18.87 -11.20 -10.20
C LEU A 8 17.51 -11.20 -9.51
N ILE A 9 17.49 -11.46 -8.21
CA ILE A 9 16.29 -11.36 -7.39
C ILE A 9 16.43 -10.12 -6.53
N GLY A 10 15.53 -9.16 -6.71
CA GLY A 10 15.40 -7.97 -5.88
C GLY A 10 14.27 -8.16 -4.86
N LEU A 11 14.47 -7.69 -3.63
CA LEU A 11 13.52 -7.80 -2.54
C LEU A 11 13.09 -6.40 -2.12
N SER A 12 11.79 -6.11 -2.20
CA SER A 12 11.21 -4.80 -1.86
C SER A 12 10.32 -4.91 -0.63
N ALA A 13 10.50 -4.03 0.36
CA ALA A 13 9.67 -3.98 1.56
C ALA A 13 8.70 -2.79 1.51
N VAL A 14 7.40 -3.07 1.59
CA VAL A 14 6.36 -2.08 1.86
C VAL A 14 6.08 -2.08 3.35
N MET A 15 6.75 -1.19 4.09
CA MET A 15 6.52 -1.02 5.52
C MET A 15 5.42 0.02 5.73
N VAL A 16 4.33 -0.38 6.38
CA VAL A 16 3.16 0.47 6.62
C VAL A 16 3.04 0.78 8.11
N ALA A 17 2.73 2.04 8.40
CA ALA A 17 2.36 2.53 9.72
C ALA A 17 1.18 3.48 9.61
N ILE A 18 0.56 3.85 10.72
CA ILE A 18 -0.46 4.91 10.77
C ILE A 18 -0.03 5.95 11.78
N GLN A 19 -0.07 7.21 11.38
CA GLN A 19 0.20 8.35 12.25
C GLN A 19 -0.70 9.51 11.84
N ASP A 20 -1.27 10.22 12.81
CA ASP A 20 -2.11 11.41 12.58
C ASP A 20 -3.26 11.16 11.59
N ASP A 21 -3.91 10.00 11.73
CA ASP A 21 -4.98 9.50 10.84
C ASP A 21 -4.55 9.34 9.37
N MET A 22 -3.25 9.30 9.09
CA MET A 22 -2.70 9.09 7.75
C MET A 22 -1.98 7.75 7.66
N PRO A 23 -2.20 6.98 6.58
CA PRO A 23 -1.41 5.80 6.31
C PRO A 23 -0.06 6.20 5.72
N LEU A 24 1.00 5.75 6.38
CA LEU A 24 2.37 6.06 6.00
C LEU A 24 3.05 4.81 5.42
N VAL A 25 3.91 5.02 4.44
CA VAL A 25 4.84 4.03 3.92
C VAL A 25 6.27 4.52 4.17
N LEU A 26 7.15 3.62 4.61
CA LEU A 26 8.56 3.93 4.72
C LEU A 26 9.19 3.93 3.33
N VAL A 27 9.87 5.02 2.98
CA VAL A 27 10.59 5.17 1.72
C VAL A 27 12.05 5.51 1.97
N THR A 28 12.90 5.12 1.04
CA THR A 28 14.29 5.57 0.89
C THR A 28 14.38 6.49 -0.33
N ARG A 29 15.57 7.02 -0.62
CA ARG A 29 15.83 7.87 -1.78
C ARG A 29 16.62 7.09 -2.83
N ARG A 30 16.26 7.22 -4.11
CA ARG A 30 17.08 6.75 -5.23
C ARG A 30 17.16 7.86 -6.29
N GLY A 31 18.31 8.53 -6.35
CA GLY A 31 18.43 9.76 -7.13
C GLY A 31 17.46 10.83 -6.61
N ASN A 32 16.56 11.28 -7.48
CA ASN A 32 15.55 12.30 -7.14
C ASN A 32 14.15 11.73 -6.86
N GLU A 33 14.00 10.41 -6.90
CA GLU A 33 12.72 9.73 -6.68
C GLU A 33 12.70 9.02 -5.31
N ASP A 34 11.49 8.84 -4.79
CA ASP A 34 11.27 8.01 -3.61
C ASP A 34 11.23 6.54 -4.03
N ALA A 35 11.76 5.67 -3.18
CA ALA A 35 11.86 4.25 -3.41
C ALA A 35 11.38 3.47 -2.19
N LEU A 36 10.88 2.26 -2.38
CA LEU A 36 10.74 1.33 -1.26
C LEU A 36 12.14 0.88 -0.80
N PRO A 37 12.32 0.55 0.50
CA PRO A 37 13.49 -0.20 0.95
C PRO A 37 13.65 -1.45 0.09
N PHE A 38 14.80 -1.55 -0.57
CA PHE A 38 15.01 -2.52 -1.65
C PHE A 38 16.45 -2.99 -1.71
N GLY A 39 16.67 -4.30 -1.86
CA GLY A 39 18.01 -4.87 -1.96
C GLY A 39 18.04 -6.21 -2.68
N PRO A 40 19.21 -6.63 -3.17
CA PRO A 40 19.36 -7.92 -3.83
C PRO A 40 19.28 -9.09 -2.83
N PHE A 41 18.74 -10.21 -3.28
CA PHE A 41 18.93 -11.48 -2.61
C PHE A 41 20.37 -11.97 -2.82
N HIS A 42 21.07 -12.24 -1.71
CA HIS A 42 22.43 -12.81 -1.73
C HIS A 42 22.40 -14.23 -1.16
N PRO A 43 22.35 -15.28 -2.01
CA PRO A 43 22.27 -16.66 -1.55
C PRO A 43 23.47 -17.09 -0.71
N ASP A 44 24.65 -16.50 -0.95
CA ASP A 44 25.87 -16.80 -0.19
C ASP A 44 25.86 -16.23 1.24
N ARG A 45 25.04 -15.20 1.49
CA ARG A 45 24.92 -14.53 2.80
C ARG A 45 23.68 -14.97 3.57
N HIS A 46 22.60 -15.30 2.87
CA HIS A 46 21.31 -15.57 3.48
C HIS A 46 20.65 -16.80 2.86
N ARG A 47 20.25 -17.74 3.73
CA ARG A 47 19.57 -18.99 3.35
C ARG A 47 18.13 -18.81 2.86
N THR A 48 17.49 -17.67 3.11
CA THR A 48 16.10 -17.38 2.70
C THR A 48 15.93 -15.92 2.28
N PHE A 49 14.92 -15.65 1.44
CA PHE A 49 14.52 -14.29 1.06
C PHE A 49 14.14 -13.45 2.28
N ASP A 50 13.40 -14.01 3.23
CA ASP A 50 13.01 -13.31 4.47
C ASP A 50 14.24 -12.83 5.28
N LEU A 51 15.29 -13.66 5.38
CA LEU A 51 16.52 -13.26 6.08
C LEU A 51 17.28 -12.15 5.33
N SER A 52 17.34 -12.20 4.00
CA SER A 52 17.91 -11.10 3.21
C SER A 52 17.11 -9.82 3.34
N LEU A 53 15.78 -9.90 3.25
CA LEU A 53 14.89 -8.75 3.39
C LEU A 53 15.09 -8.06 4.75
N ARG A 54 15.05 -8.84 5.83
CA ARG A 54 15.25 -8.33 7.20
C ARG A 54 16.63 -7.67 7.37
N GLY A 55 17.67 -8.27 6.78
CA GLY A 55 19.03 -7.70 6.78
C GLY A 55 19.08 -6.33 6.10
N TRP A 56 18.66 -6.26 4.85
CA TRP A 56 18.70 -5.02 4.07
C TRP A 56 17.80 -3.92 4.64
N VAL A 57 16.59 -4.25 5.12
CA VAL A 57 15.73 -3.25 5.76
C VAL A 57 16.43 -2.66 6.98
N ARG A 58 17.01 -3.49 7.85
CA ARG A 58 17.76 -3.00 9.01
C ARG A 58 18.92 -2.10 8.60
N GLU A 59 19.68 -2.51 7.58
CA GLU A 59 20.84 -1.77 7.07
C GLU A 59 20.47 -0.43 6.40
N GLN A 60 19.33 -0.36 5.71
CA GLN A 60 18.91 0.86 4.99
C GLN A 60 18.12 1.84 5.85
N THR A 61 17.47 1.34 6.91
CA THR A 61 16.44 2.11 7.60
C THR A 61 16.59 2.14 9.11
N GLY A 62 17.37 1.22 9.68
CA GLY A 62 17.48 1.03 11.12
C GLY A 62 16.28 0.33 11.77
N PHE A 63 15.22 0.00 11.02
CA PHE A 63 14.04 -0.67 11.57
C PHE A 63 14.17 -2.20 11.57
N GLU A 64 13.57 -2.82 12.58
CA GLU A 64 13.32 -4.26 12.61
C GLU A 64 11.90 -4.56 12.12
N LEU A 65 11.78 -5.58 11.26
CA LEU A 65 10.48 -5.99 10.74
C LEU A 65 9.74 -6.86 11.76
N GLY A 66 8.56 -6.43 12.20
CA GLY A 66 7.64 -7.23 13.01
C GLY A 66 6.86 -8.23 12.14
N TYR A 67 5.60 -7.89 11.87
CA TYR A 67 4.76 -8.61 10.92
C TYR A 67 5.34 -8.50 9.50
N VAL A 68 5.54 -9.63 8.81
CA VAL A 68 6.00 -9.68 7.42
C VAL A 68 5.24 -10.76 6.67
N GLU A 69 4.80 -10.44 5.47
CA GLU A 69 4.17 -11.38 4.54
C GLU A 69 4.65 -11.12 3.12
N GLN A 70 4.94 -12.18 2.37
CA GLN A 70 5.25 -12.05 0.95
C GLN A 70 3.99 -11.67 0.17
N LEU A 71 4.07 -10.65 -0.66
CA LEU A 71 2.96 -10.13 -1.46
C LEU A 71 2.85 -10.87 -2.80
N TYR A 72 3.83 -10.63 -3.66
CA TYR A 72 3.83 -11.09 -5.05
C TYR A 72 5.26 -11.09 -5.59
N THR A 73 5.45 -11.84 -6.67
CA THR A 73 6.70 -11.88 -7.42
C THR A 73 6.44 -11.25 -8.78
N PHE A 74 7.12 -10.16 -9.08
CA PHE A 74 7.03 -9.41 -10.32
C PHE A 74 8.24 -9.80 -11.19
N GLY A 75 7.97 -10.44 -12.32
CA GLY A 75 9.00 -10.87 -13.25
C GLY A 75 8.63 -10.59 -14.71
N ASP A 76 7.62 -9.74 -14.90
CA ASP A 76 7.12 -9.34 -16.20
C ASP A 76 8.25 -8.69 -17.00
N ARG A 77 8.24 -8.95 -18.29
CA ARG A 77 9.13 -8.36 -19.29
C ARG A 77 8.19 -7.73 -20.31
N ASP A 78 8.55 -6.57 -20.85
CA ASP A 78 7.83 -5.81 -21.89
C ASP A 78 7.08 -4.55 -21.39
N ARG A 79 6.78 -3.65 -22.34
CA ARG A 79 6.40 -2.24 -22.15
C ARG A 79 5.03 -1.99 -21.49
N GLU A 80 4.26 -3.05 -21.24
CA GLU A 80 2.91 -2.93 -20.66
C GLU A 80 2.91 -2.97 -19.12
N THR A 81 4.07 -3.24 -18.51
CA THR A 81 4.28 -3.20 -17.05
C THR A 81 5.59 -2.49 -16.70
N PRO A 82 5.69 -1.82 -15.53
CA PRO A 82 6.93 -1.21 -15.08
C PRO A 82 8.08 -2.22 -14.95
N GLU A 83 9.29 -1.80 -15.34
CA GLU A 83 10.48 -2.66 -15.28
C GLU A 83 11.24 -2.53 -13.94
N ALA A 84 11.54 -3.68 -13.33
CA ALA A 84 12.36 -3.74 -12.13
C ALA A 84 13.83 -3.47 -12.45
N THR A 85 14.46 -2.54 -11.73
CA THR A 85 15.90 -2.24 -11.88
C THR A 85 16.65 -2.33 -10.54
N LEU A 86 17.85 -2.91 -10.57
CA LEU A 86 18.74 -2.97 -9.42
C LEU A 86 19.99 -2.12 -9.66
N ALA A 87 20.33 -1.26 -8.70
CA ALA A 87 21.52 -0.43 -8.78
C ALA A 87 22.79 -1.31 -8.87
N GLY A 88 23.63 -1.03 -9.86
CA GLY A 88 24.87 -1.79 -10.10
C GLY A 88 24.68 -3.15 -10.79
N ALA A 89 23.46 -3.50 -11.23
CA ALA A 89 23.25 -4.68 -12.05
C ALA A 89 23.90 -4.54 -13.44
N PRO A 90 24.46 -5.61 -14.02
CA PRO A 90 24.89 -5.64 -15.41
C PRO A 90 23.79 -5.18 -16.37
N PRO A 91 24.11 -4.50 -17.49
CA PRO A 91 23.13 -3.93 -18.43
C PRO A 91 22.11 -4.94 -19.00
N ASP A 92 22.48 -6.22 -19.08
CA ASP A 92 21.64 -7.30 -19.62
C ASP A 92 20.99 -8.16 -18.52
N SER A 93 21.06 -7.75 -17.25
CA SER A 93 20.47 -8.50 -16.14
C SER A 93 18.95 -8.45 -16.16
N ARG A 94 18.32 -9.61 -15.93
CA ARG A 94 16.88 -9.67 -15.66
C ARG A 94 16.65 -9.61 -14.16
N VAL A 95 15.92 -8.61 -13.67
CA VAL A 95 15.53 -8.51 -12.27
C VAL A 95 14.14 -9.11 -12.07
N ILE A 96 14.01 -10.04 -11.12
CA ILE A 96 12.74 -10.49 -10.57
C ILE A 96 12.57 -9.78 -9.23
N SER A 97 11.53 -8.97 -9.09
CA SER A 97 11.22 -8.25 -7.87
C SER A 97 10.28 -9.09 -7.00
N VAL A 98 10.57 -9.22 -5.70
CA VAL A 98 9.69 -9.89 -4.73
C VAL A 98 9.27 -8.86 -3.70
N GLY A 99 7.98 -8.55 -3.68
CA GLY A 99 7.40 -7.59 -2.74
C GLY A 99 7.03 -8.26 -1.41
N TYR A 100 7.28 -7.56 -0.32
CA TYR A 100 6.87 -7.94 1.03
C TYR A 100 6.06 -6.83 1.68
N LEU A 101 5.00 -7.17 2.38
CA LEU A 101 4.25 -6.27 3.23
C LEU A 101 4.73 -6.43 4.66
N ALA A 102 5.08 -5.33 5.30
CA ALA A 102 5.35 -5.28 6.72
C ALA A 102 4.48 -4.23 7.39
N LEU A 103 4.00 -4.56 8.59
CA LEU A 103 3.13 -3.68 9.37
C LEU A 103 3.81 -3.38 10.71
N THR A 104 3.77 -2.12 11.12
CA THR A 104 4.32 -1.67 12.40
C THR A 104 3.33 -0.74 13.10
N PRO A 105 3.21 -0.81 14.44
CA PRO A 105 2.31 0.05 15.20
C PRO A 105 2.79 1.50 15.30
N GLU A 106 4.06 1.77 15.01
CA GLU A 106 4.65 3.11 15.17
C GLU A 106 5.49 3.51 13.94
N ALA A 107 5.27 4.74 13.48
CA ALA A 107 6.06 5.41 12.45
C ALA A 107 7.26 6.15 13.07
N ARG A 108 8.12 5.44 13.80
CA ARG A 108 9.30 6.06 14.44
C ARG A 108 10.19 6.71 13.38
N PRO A 109 10.72 7.93 13.59
CA PRO A 109 11.69 8.51 12.67
C PRO A 109 12.92 7.59 12.54
N ALA A 110 13.52 7.55 11.34
CA ALA A 110 14.78 6.83 11.17
C ALA A 110 15.89 7.51 11.98
N GLY A 111 16.85 6.71 12.47
CA GLY A 111 18.00 7.22 13.23
C GLY A 111 18.89 8.14 12.40
N ALA A 112 19.70 8.96 13.07
CA ALA A 112 20.69 9.81 12.40
C ALA A 112 21.63 8.95 11.53
N GLY A 113 21.68 9.23 10.22
CA GLY A 113 22.49 8.48 9.26
C GLY A 113 21.70 7.62 8.25
N PHE A 114 20.38 7.48 8.41
CA PHE A 114 19.52 6.84 7.42
C PHE A 114 18.77 7.87 6.58
N GLU A 115 18.64 7.64 5.28
CA GLU A 115 17.81 8.46 4.38
C GLU A 115 16.33 8.06 4.42
N ALA A 116 15.99 7.05 5.22
CA ALA A 116 14.64 6.50 5.32
C ALA A 116 13.68 7.50 5.98
N ARG A 117 12.50 7.67 5.41
CA ARG A 117 11.46 8.56 5.94
C ARG A 117 10.08 7.98 5.74
N TRP A 118 9.17 8.31 6.65
CA TRP A 118 7.76 7.98 6.50
C TRP A 118 7.08 8.99 5.59
N GLN A 119 6.34 8.51 4.61
CA GLN A 119 5.56 9.34 3.68
C GLN A 119 4.12 8.89 3.66
N ASN A 120 3.20 9.85 3.59
CA ASN A 120 1.80 9.56 3.31
C ASN A 120 1.69 8.85 1.95
N TRP A 121 1.11 7.65 1.92
CA TRP A 121 1.02 6.91 0.65
C TRP A 121 0.08 7.56 -0.37
N TYR A 122 -0.80 8.48 0.05
CA TYR A 122 -1.73 9.18 -0.84
C TYR A 122 -1.01 10.24 -1.67
N ARG A 123 0.26 10.56 -1.37
CA ARG A 123 1.14 11.31 -2.28
C ARG A 123 1.36 10.54 -3.59
N PHE A 124 1.50 9.22 -3.50
CA PHE A 124 1.69 8.35 -4.65
C PHE A 124 0.36 7.94 -5.30
N PHE A 125 -0.77 8.01 -4.58
CA PHE A 125 -2.09 7.66 -5.12
C PHE A 125 -3.17 8.64 -4.66
N PRO A 126 -3.12 9.92 -5.11
CA PRO A 126 -4.03 10.96 -4.61
C PRO A 126 -5.51 10.70 -4.91
N TRP A 127 -5.82 9.86 -5.90
CA TRP A 127 -7.18 9.44 -6.22
C TRP A 127 -7.74 8.36 -5.28
N GLU A 128 -6.95 7.82 -4.33
CA GLU A 128 -7.39 6.71 -3.47
C GLU A 128 -8.03 7.17 -2.15
N ASP A 129 -7.94 8.45 -1.79
CA ASP A 129 -8.49 8.97 -0.54
C ASP A 129 -9.89 9.56 -0.74
N HIS A 130 -10.91 8.72 -0.55
CA HIS A 130 -12.33 9.09 -0.62
C HIS A 130 -12.93 9.48 0.73
N ARG A 131 -12.12 9.64 1.79
CA ARG A 131 -12.65 9.97 3.14
C ARG A 131 -13.40 11.30 3.18
N ASN A 132 -12.99 12.23 2.31
CA ASN A 132 -13.62 13.54 2.14
C ASN A 132 -14.49 13.65 0.87
N GLY A 133 -14.99 12.52 0.38
CA GLY A 133 -15.72 12.44 -0.88
C GLY A 133 -14.81 12.07 -2.05
N ARG A 134 -15.41 11.93 -3.24
CA ARG A 134 -14.71 11.51 -4.46
C ARG A 134 -13.65 12.55 -4.86
N PRO A 135 -12.37 12.17 -5.04
CA PRO A 135 -11.34 13.09 -5.50
C PRO A 135 -11.68 13.68 -6.87
N ALA A 136 -11.73 15.02 -6.96
CA ALA A 136 -12.12 15.73 -8.18
C ALA A 136 -11.22 15.40 -9.39
N MET A 137 -9.95 15.03 -9.15
CA MET A 137 -9.02 14.63 -10.20
C MET A 137 -9.48 13.41 -10.99
N ILE A 138 -10.31 12.54 -10.39
CA ILE A 138 -10.84 11.38 -11.11
C ILE A 138 -11.70 11.86 -12.28
N ASP A 139 -12.63 12.78 -12.03
CA ASP A 139 -13.58 13.23 -13.06
C ASP A 139 -12.99 14.32 -13.96
N GLN A 140 -12.15 15.19 -13.41
CA GLN A 140 -11.58 16.34 -14.15
C GLN A 140 -10.37 15.96 -15.01
N GLN A 141 -9.59 14.95 -14.61
CA GLN A 141 -8.29 14.68 -15.23
C GLN A 141 -8.13 13.24 -15.73
N ILE A 142 -8.51 12.26 -14.92
CA ILE A 142 -8.30 10.83 -15.22
C ILE A 142 -9.35 10.32 -16.21
N ALA A 143 -10.64 10.46 -15.89
CA ALA A 143 -11.73 9.88 -16.68
C ALA A 143 -11.73 10.37 -18.14
N PRO A 144 -11.56 11.67 -18.46
CA PRO A 144 -11.53 12.13 -19.86
C PRO A 144 -10.39 11.46 -20.66
N ARG A 145 -9.21 11.33 -20.06
CA ARG A 145 -8.04 10.72 -20.70
C ARG A 145 -8.21 9.22 -20.89
N LEU A 146 -8.81 8.54 -19.91
CA LEU A 146 -9.15 7.12 -20.04
C LEU A 146 -10.21 6.87 -21.12
N TYR A 147 -11.21 7.75 -21.27
CA TYR A 147 -12.17 7.67 -22.37
C TYR A 147 -11.49 7.85 -23.73
N THR A 148 -10.56 8.80 -23.85
CA THR A 148 -9.75 8.95 -25.08
C THR A 148 -8.91 7.70 -25.35
N TRP A 149 -8.21 7.16 -24.35
CA TRP A 149 -7.39 5.95 -24.48
C TRP A 149 -8.21 4.69 -24.83
N ALA A 150 -9.45 4.63 -24.37
CA ALA A 150 -10.39 3.54 -24.61
C ALA A 150 -11.24 3.70 -25.88
N ALA A 151 -11.11 4.80 -26.63
CA ALA A 151 -11.94 5.09 -27.79
C ALA A 151 -11.91 3.92 -28.81
N GLY A 152 -13.10 3.43 -29.17
CA GLY A 152 -13.26 2.29 -30.09
C GLY A 152 -12.83 0.92 -29.52
N LYS A 153 -12.53 0.83 -28.22
CA LYS A 153 -12.07 -0.39 -27.55
C LYS A 153 -12.91 -0.67 -26.30
N GLU A 154 -14.05 -1.34 -26.46
CA GLU A 154 -15.04 -1.61 -25.39
C GLU A 154 -14.41 -2.24 -24.15
N MET A 155 -13.52 -3.24 -24.31
CA MET A 155 -12.86 -3.89 -23.18
C MET A 155 -12.02 -2.92 -22.34
N ARG A 156 -11.37 -1.93 -22.96
CA ARG A 156 -10.60 -0.89 -22.25
C ARG A 156 -11.53 0.05 -21.50
N LEU A 157 -12.64 0.41 -22.12
CA LEU A 157 -13.64 1.29 -21.53
C LEU A 157 -14.25 0.65 -20.28
N GLU A 158 -14.64 -0.62 -20.36
CA GLU A 158 -15.19 -1.36 -19.20
C GLU A 158 -14.17 -1.49 -18.07
N ARG A 159 -12.89 -1.78 -18.38
CA ARG A 159 -11.82 -1.78 -17.38
C ARG A 159 -11.70 -0.42 -16.68
N ALA A 160 -11.76 0.69 -17.43
CA ALA A 160 -11.69 2.03 -16.87
C ALA A 160 -12.88 2.35 -15.95
N LYS A 161 -14.10 2.01 -16.39
CA LYS A 161 -15.33 2.19 -15.60
C LYS A 161 -15.24 1.44 -14.28
N ILE A 162 -14.88 0.15 -14.33
CA ILE A 162 -14.77 -0.72 -13.14
C ILE A 162 -13.66 -0.24 -12.21
N ALA A 163 -12.49 0.11 -12.74
CA ALA A 163 -11.33 0.48 -11.93
C ALA A 163 -11.57 1.80 -11.17
N PHE A 164 -12.12 2.83 -11.82
CA PHE A 164 -12.30 4.17 -11.24
C PHE A 164 -13.71 4.47 -10.73
N GLY A 165 -14.63 3.50 -10.80
CA GLY A 165 -16.03 3.70 -10.45
C GLY A 165 -16.63 4.86 -11.26
N LEU A 166 -16.52 4.77 -12.59
CA LEU A 166 -17.09 5.77 -13.51
C LEU A 166 -18.52 5.36 -13.87
N GLU A 167 -19.36 6.35 -14.18
CA GLU A 167 -20.78 6.13 -14.49
C GLU A 167 -21.48 5.37 -13.35
N ASP A 168 -22.09 4.22 -13.65
CA ASP A 168 -22.82 3.39 -12.68
C ASP A 168 -21.92 2.40 -11.93
N ALA A 169 -20.63 2.32 -12.26
CA ALA A 169 -19.70 1.40 -11.62
C ALA A 169 -19.39 1.85 -10.19
N ARG A 170 -19.46 0.90 -9.25
CA ARG A 170 -19.15 1.17 -7.85
C ARG A 170 -17.65 1.23 -7.60
N TRP A 171 -17.21 2.19 -6.80
CA TRP A 171 -15.84 2.23 -6.29
C TRP A 171 -15.51 0.99 -5.46
N ALA A 172 -14.46 0.27 -5.85
CA ALA A 172 -13.88 -0.85 -5.10
C ALA A 172 -12.49 -0.46 -4.57
N GLU A 173 -12.36 -0.39 -3.25
CA GLU A 173 -11.16 0.08 -2.56
C GLU A 173 -9.96 -0.86 -2.75
N GLU A 174 -10.19 -2.16 -2.96
CA GLU A 174 -9.12 -3.14 -3.22
C GLU A 174 -8.50 -3.07 -4.63
N ARG A 175 -9.01 -2.25 -5.56
CA ARG A 175 -8.53 -2.16 -6.95
C ARG A 175 -7.40 -1.15 -7.17
N VAL A 176 -6.53 -0.95 -6.19
CA VAL A 176 -5.45 0.06 -6.28
C VAL A 176 -4.44 -0.31 -7.37
N LEU A 177 -4.08 -1.60 -7.45
CA LEU A 177 -3.19 -2.12 -8.50
C LEU A 177 -3.82 -1.94 -9.89
N ASP A 178 -5.08 -2.38 -10.07
CA ASP A 178 -5.78 -2.24 -11.34
C ASP A 178 -5.81 -0.79 -11.84
N ARG A 179 -6.05 0.17 -10.93
CA ARG A 179 -6.04 1.60 -11.26
C ARG A 179 -4.65 2.08 -11.67
N TYR A 180 -3.61 1.70 -10.94
CA TYR A 180 -2.23 2.06 -11.29
C TYR A 180 -1.83 1.47 -12.64
N GLU A 181 -2.08 0.18 -12.88
CA GLU A 181 -1.76 -0.49 -14.14
C GLU A 181 -2.53 0.12 -15.32
N LEU A 182 -3.79 0.49 -15.13
CA LEU A 182 -4.56 1.18 -16.15
C LEU A 182 -3.99 2.55 -16.51
N LEU A 183 -3.55 3.34 -15.52
CA LEU A 183 -2.89 4.63 -15.77
C LEU A 183 -1.54 4.45 -16.45
N TYR A 184 -0.79 3.41 -16.09
CA TYR A 184 0.47 3.04 -16.76
C TYR A 184 0.23 2.67 -18.22
N GLU A 185 -0.70 1.75 -18.52
CA GLU A 185 -1.08 1.34 -19.88
C GLU A 185 -1.63 2.50 -20.73
N ALA A 186 -2.23 3.50 -20.09
CA ALA A 186 -2.73 4.70 -20.74
C ALA A 186 -1.67 5.76 -20.99
N GLY A 187 -0.41 5.54 -20.57
CA GLY A 187 0.67 6.51 -20.68
C GLY A 187 0.48 7.72 -19.76
N LEU A 188 -0.29 7.56 -18.68
CA LEU A 188 -0.63 8.62 -17.73
C LEU A 188 0.20 8.56 -16.44
N ALA A 189 0.91 7.45 -16.19
CA ALA A 189 1.89 7.35 -15.12
C ALA A 189 3.28 7.77 -15.64
N SER A 190 4.00 8.63 -14.90
CA SER A 190 5.37 9.05 -15.24
C SER A 190 6.31 7.87 -15.46
N GLU A 191 6.13 6.79 -14.69
CA GLU A 191 6.92 5.58 -14.83
C GLU A 191 6.84 4.98 -16.24
N CYS A 192 5.70 5.09 -16.94
CA CYS A 192 5.56 4.59 -18.32
C CYS A 192 6.46 5.37 -19.29
N ALA A 193 6.51 6.70 -19.15
CA ALA A 193 7.37 7.54 -19.98
C ALA A 193 8.84 7.23 -19.73
N ARG A 194 9.24 7.10 -18.47
CA ARG A 194 10.61 6.71 -18.08
C ARG A 194 11.01 5.35 -18.67
N ASP A 195 10.16 4.35 -18.50
CA ASP A 195 10.48 2.97 -18.90
C ASP A 195 10.47 2.81 -20.44
N ALA A 196 9.66 3.60 -21.16
CA ALA A 196 9.65 3.65 -22.62
C ALA A 196 10.63 4.65 -23.24
N SER A 197 11.40 5.40 -22.42
CA SER A 197 12.27 6.51 -22.87
C SER A 197 11.53 7.57 -23.71
N LEU A 198 10.32 7.92 -23.27
CA LEU A 198 9.46 8.95 -23.86
C LEU A 198 9.49 10.24 -23.03
N ALA A 199 8.90 11.31 -23.56
CA ALA A 199 8.69 12.54 -22.80
C ALA A 199 7.69 12.30 -21.66
N GLU A 200 7.92 12.96 -20.52
CA GLU A 200 7.00 12.94 -19.37
C GLU A 200 5.57 13.34 -19.79
N PRO A 201 4.53 12.73 -19.19
CA PRO A 201 3.16 13.13 -19.45
C PRO A 201 2.92 14.60 -19.12
N ASP A 202 1.96 15.23 -19.81
CA ASP A 202 1.53 16.61 -19.58
C ASP A 202 0.78 16.81 -18.25
N ILE A 203 0.73 15.77 -17.42
CA ILE A 203 -0.06 15.66 -16.22
C ILE A 203 0.71 14.92 -15.13
N SER A 204 0.60 15.39 -13.89
CA SER A 204 1.11 14.69 -12.72
C SER A 204 -0.06 14.08 -11.93
N LEU A 205 -0.25 12.77 -12.09
CA LEU A 205 -1.19 12.00 -11.30
C LEU A 205 -0.44 11.40 -10.11
N GLY A 206 -0.10 12.19 -9.10
CA GLY A 206 0.67 11.76 -7.92
C GLY A 206 2.19 11.62 -8.16
N GLU A 207 2.94 11.40 -7.09
CA GLU A 207 4.40 11.30 -7.13
C GLU A 207 4.87 9.96 -7.70
N ALA A 208 5.87 10.00 -8.58
CA ALA A 208 6.50 8.81 -9.12
C ALA A 208 7.42 8.14 -8.08
N MET A 209 7.62 6.83 -8.23
CA MET A 209 8.65 6.10 -7.48
C MET A 209 9.67 5.48 -8.41
N ALA A 210 10.90 5.29 -7.92
CA ALA A 210 11.95 4.61 -8.68
C ALA A 210 11.59 3.15 -8.96
N SER A 211 12.03 2.61 -10.11
CA SER A 211 11.73 1.22 -10.52
C SER A 211 10.22 0.96 -10.59
N ASP A 212 9.83 -0.30 -10.48
CA ASP A 212 8.48 -0.83 -10.29
C ASP A 212 7.88 -0.58 -8.88
N HIS A 213 8.52 0.22 -8.02
CA HIS A 213 8.15 0.34 -6.61
C HIS A 213 6.73 0.88 -6.38
N ARG A 214 6.26 1.80 -7.24
CA ARG A 214 4.88 2.30 -7.14
C ARG A 214 3.86 1.20 -7.43
N ARG A 215 4.14 0.30 -8.37
CA ARG A 215 3.33 -0.90 -8.62
C ARG A 215 3.32 -1.84 -7.41
N ILE A 216 4.48 -2.07 -6.79
CA ILE A 216 4.60 -2.91 -5.59
C ILE A 216 3.78 -2.31 -4.44
N LEU A 217 3.84 -1.00 -4.24
CA LEU A 217 3.04 -0.30 -3.24
C LEU A 217 1.53 -0.41 -3.54
N ALA A 218 1.11 -0.20 -4.79
CA ALA A 218 -0.29 -0.38 -5.19
C ALA A 218 -0.79 -1.81 -4.93
N THR A 219 0.06 -2.81 -5.17
CA THR A 219 -0.20 -4.22 -4.84
C THR A 219 -0.37 -4.42 -3.34
N ALA A 220 0.53 -3.87 -2.54
CA ALA A 220 0.49 -3.96 -1.09
C ALA A 220 -0.79 -3.34 -0.50
N ILE A 221 -1.19 -2.16 -0.98
CA ILE A 221 -2.42 -1.49 -0.54
C ILE A 221 -3.65 -2.32 -0.93
N SER A 222 -3.71 -2.82 -2.17
CA SER A 222 -4.79 -3.70 -2.65
C SER A 222 -4.96 -4.93 -1.76
N ARG A 223 -3.84 -5.59 -1.45
CA ARG A 223 -3.80 -6.77 -0.58
C ARG A 223 -4.20 -6.45 0.85
N LEU A 224 -3.67 -5.37 1.42
CA LEU A 224 -3.98 -4.95 2.80
C LEU A 224 -5.47 -4.59 2.95
N ARG A 225 -6.03 -3.81 2.04
CA ARG A 225 -7.46 -3.43 2.03
C ARG A 225 -8.37 -4.65 1.91
N GLY A 226 -8.03 -5.61 1.04
CA GLY A 226 -8.75 -6.87 0.95
C GLY A 226 -8.63 -7.69 2.24
N LYS A 227 -7.41 -7.81 2.78
CA LYS A 227 -7.08 -8.65 3.94
C LYS A 227 -7.75 -8.19 5.23
N ILE A 228 -7.88 -6.89 5.45
CA ILE A 228 -8.57 -6.34 6.62
C ILE A 228 -10.01 -6.86 6.74
N LYS A 229 -10.70 -7.13 5.63
CA LYS A 229 -12.10 -7.60 5.62
C LYS A 229 -12.27 -9.02 6.15
N TYR A 230 -11.25 -9.88 6.04
CA TYR A 230 -11.34 -11.30 6.40
C TYR A 230 -10.27 -11.80 7.38
N ARG A 231 -9.28 -10.96 7.75
CA ARG A 231 -8.30 -11.24 8.82
C ARG A 231 -8.14 -10.02 9.73
N PRO A 232 -7.84 -10.21 11.02
CA PRO A 232 -7.60 -9.14 11.98
C PRO A 232 -6.23 -8.46 11.80
N VAL A 233 -5.78 -8.22 10.56
CA VAL A 233 -4.43 -7.72 10.26
C VAL A 233 -4.25 -6.24 10.63
N LEU A 234 -5.35 -5.47 10.73
CA LEU A 234 -5.30 -4.07 11.15
C LEU A 234 -4.68 -3.90 12.55
N PHE A 235 -4.82 -4.90 13.44
CA PHE A 235 -4.27 -4.81 14.80
C PHE A 235 -2.73 -4.82 14.84
N GLU A 236 -2.06 -5.27 13.77
CA GLU A 236 -0.59 -5.16 13.65
C GLU A 236 -0.13 -3.69 13.45
N LEU A 237 -1.05 -2.80 13.07
CA LEU A 237 -0.84 -1.36 12.94
C LEU A 237 -1.27 -0.58 14.19
N MET A 238 -1.78 -1.27 15.22
CA MET A 238 -2.28 -0.63 16.44
C MET A 238 -1.28 -0.83 17.59
N PRO A 239 -1.10 0.17 18.48
CA PRO A 239 -0.37 -0.03 19.72
C PRO A 239 -1.06 -1.07 20.62
N ASP A 240 -0.39 -1.55 21.66
CA ASP A 240 -0.95 -2.55 22.59
C ASP A 240 -2.26 -2.12 23.26
N ARG A 241 -2.45 -0.80 23.41
CA ARG A 241 -3.65 -0.17 23.94
C ARG A 241 -4.11 0.93 23.00
N PHE A 242 -5.37 0.89 22.59
CA PHE A 242 -5.96 1.85 21.65
C PHE A 242 -7.42 2.16 22.01
N THR A 243 -7.95 3.26 21.50
CA THR A 243 -9.39 3.55 21.59
C THR A 243 -10.12 2.97 20.38
N LEU A 244 -11.43 2.69 20.51
CA LEU A 244 -12.22 2.26 19.34
C LEU A 244 -12.27 3.33 18.25
N SER A 245 -12.18 4.60 18.63
CA SER A 245 -12.12 5.72 17.70
C SER A 245 -10.81 5.71 16.91
N SER A 246 -9.66 5.48 17.54
CA SER A 246 -8.39 5.37 16.80
C SER A 246 -8.36 4.14 15.91
N LEU A 247 -8.92 3.00 16.34
CA LEU A 247 -9.07 1.82 15.50
C LEU A 247 -9.93 2.10 14.25
N GLN A 248 -11.06 2.80 14.42
CA GLN A 248 -11.91 3.19 13.28
C GLN A 248 -11.15 4.10 12.32
N ARG A 249 -10.48 5.15 12.82
CA ARG A 249 -9.72 6.08 11.98
C ARG A 249 -8.57 5.39 11.25
N SER A 250 -7.91 4.44 11.89
CA SER A 250 -6.91 3.57 11.26
C SER A 250 -7.50 2.75 10.12
N ALA A 251 -8.68 2.16 10.32
CA ALA A 251 -9.38 1.42 9.27
C ALA A 251 -9.76 2.34 8.10
N GLU A 252 -10.32 3.51 8.38
CA GLU A 252 -10.69 4.52 7.38
C GLU A 252 -9.47 5.02 6.59
N ALA A 253 -8.36 5.28 7.29
CA ALA A 253 -7.09 5.69 6.71
C ALA A 253 -6.56 4.66 5.72
N ILE A 254 -6.59 3.36 6.07
CA ILE A 254 -6.14 2.30 5.18
C ILE A 254 -7.10 2.07 4.02
N LEU A 255 -8.41 2.07 4.27
CA LEU A 255 -9.43 1.83 3.24
C LEU A 255 -9.61 3.01 2.29
N GLY A 256 -9.22 4.22 2.71
CA GLY A 256 -9.45 5.45 1.96
C GLY A 256 -10.92 5.83 1.88
N LEU A 257 -11.75 5.45 2.85
CA LEU A 257 -13.18 5.77 2.87
C LEU A 257 -13.69 5.92 4.31
N GLY A 258 -14.72 6.74 4.50
CA GLY A 258 -15.37 6.90 5.80
C GLY A 258 -16.22 5.69 6.19
N LEU A 259 -16.21 5.32 7.46
CA LEU A 259 -16.99 4.22 8.02
C LEU A 259 -18.12 4.75 8.92
N HIS A 260 -19.25 4.04 8.91
CA HIS A 260 -20.36 4.35 9.80
C HIS A 260 -20.05 3.90 11.23
N THR A 261 -19.80 4.84 12.13
CA THR A 261 -19.31 4.58 13.50
C THR A 261 -20.14 3.58 14.28
N GLN A 262 -21.46 3.72 14.31
CA GLN A 262 -22.30 2.81 15.11
C GLN A 262 -22.28 1.39 14.56
N ASN A 263 -22.21 1.22 13.24
CA ASN A 263 -22.22 -0.09 12.60
C ASN A 263 -20.85 -0.76 12.77
N PHE A 264 -19.77 0.01 12.65
CA PHE A 264 -18.41 -0.46 12.90
C PHE A 264 -18.27 -1.00 14.31
N ARG A 265 -18.69 -0.23 15.33
CA ARG A 265 -18.64 -0.66 16.74
C ARG A 265 -19.47 -1.91 17.01
N ARG A 266 -20.73 -1.93 16.55
CA ARG A 266 -21.62 -3.10 16.69
C ARG A 266 -21.04 -4.36 16.04
N ALA A 267 -20.38 -4.22 14.89
CA ALA A 267 -19.76 -5.35 14.21
C ALA A 267 -18.52 -5.83 14.97
N LEU A 268 -17.68 -4.90 15.44
CA LEU A 268 -16.48 -5.21 16.22
C LEU A 268 -16.82 -5.93 17.53
N ASP A 269 -17.82 -5.47 18.27
CA ASP A 269 -18.26 -6.09 19.53
C ASP A 269 -18.66 -7.56 19.34
N LYS A 270 -19.30 -7.88 18.21
CA LYS A 270 -19.69 -9.26 17.86
C LYS A 270 -18.49 -10.18 17.58
N THR A 271 -17.35 -9.64 17.18
CA THR A 271 -16.17 -10.45 16.85
C THR A 271 -15.44 -10.97 18.08
N GLY A 272 -15.58 -10.29 19.24
CA GLY A 272 -14.79 -10.59 20.44
C GLY A 272 -13.29 -10.30 20.30
N LEU A 273 -12.85 -9.62 19.23
CA LEU A 273 -11.44 -9.34 18.95
C LEU A 273 -10.84 -8.28 19.88
N VAL A 274 -11.66 -7.49 20.55
CA VAL A 274 -11.23 -6.42 21.44
C VAL A 274 -11.80 -6.62 22.84
N LYS A 275 -11.00 -6.29 23.85
CA LYS A 275 -11.43 -6.31 25.26
C LYS A 275 -11.12 -4.97 25.91
N GLY A 276 -12.11 -4.40 26.57
CA GLY A 276 -11.96 -3.20 27.39
C GLY A 276 -10.99 -3.44 28.53
N THR A 277 -10.12 -2.46 28.78
CA THR A 277 -9.11 -2.54 29.85
C THR A 277 -9.59 -1.90 31.15
N GLY A 278 -10.72 -1.18 31.13
CA GLY A 278 -11.19 -0.34 32.23
C GLY A 278 -10.38 0.94 32.45
N ALA A 279 -9.25 1.11 31.76
CA ALA A 279 -8.49 2.35 31.76
C ALA A 279 -9.08 3.34 30.75
N MET A 280 -9.02 4.62 31.10
CA MET A 280 -9.50 5.72 30.26
C MET A 280 -8.32 6.56 29.76
N GLU A 281 -8.36 6.95 28.50
CA GLU A 281 -7.45 7.94 27.93
C GLU A 281 -7.99 9.35 28.18
N THR A 282 -7.18 10.18 28.83
CA THR A 282 -7.44 11.61 29.04
C THR A 282 -6.46 12.40 28.19
N GLY A 283 -6.94 13.31 27.34
CA GLY A 283 -6.07 14.09 26.43
C GLY A 283 -6.51 14.18 24.97
N THR A 284 -7.61 13.54 24.57
CA THR A 284 -8.13 13.57 23.19
C THR A 284 -8.99 14.81 22.85
N GLY A 285 -8.92 15.87 23.67
CA GLY A 285 -9.71 17.10 23.48
C GLY A 285 -11.21 16.96 23.76
N GLY A 286 -11.68 15.82 24.28
CA GLY A 286 -13.09 15.52 24.55
C GLY A 286 -13.32 14.63 25.79
N ARG A 287 -14.47 13.95 25.85
CA ARG A 287 -14.78 13.01 26.95
C ARG A 287 -13.74 11.87 26.98
N PRO A 288 -13.30 11.42 28.17
CA PRO A 288 -12.38 10.30 28.29
C PRO A 288 -12.88 9.08 27.53
N ALA A 289 -11.99 8.45 26.76
CA ALA A 289 -12.31 7.27 25.94
C ALA A 289 -11.71 6.01 26.57
N GLU A 290 -12.48 4.92 26.59
CA GLU A 290 -11.98 3.64 27.11
C GLU A 290 -10.88 3.08 26.21
N LEU A 291 -9.83 2.57 26.84
CA LEU A 291 -8.74 1.84 26.20
C LEU A 291 -9.09 0.36 26.06
N TYR A 292 -8.82 -0.18 24.87
CA TYR A 292 -9.02 -1.57 24.49
C TYR A 292 -7.68 -2.22 24.15
N ARG A 293 -7.65 -3.55 24.21
CA ARG A 293 -6.54 -4.38 23.74
C ARG A 293 -7.03 -5.45 22.76
N PHE A 294 -6.16 -5.88 21.85
CA PHE A 294 -6.45 -6.97 20.92
C PHE A 294 -6.37 -8.35 21.60
N CYS A 295 -7.36 -9.20 21.38
CA CYS A 295 -7.46 -10.55 21.94
C CYS A 295 -6.90 -11.61 20.96
N ARG A 296 -5.57 -11.82 20.98
CA ARG A 296 -4.88 -12.78 20.09
C ARG A 296 -5.39 -14.22 20.22
N GLU A 297 -5.69 -14.67 21.44
CA GLU A 297 -6.20 -16.02 21.71
C GLU A 297 -7.56 -16.28 21.04
N GLN A 298 -8.46 -15.30 21.11
CA GLN A 298 -9.77 -15.36 20.46
C GLN A 298 -9.62 -15.38 18.94
N ALA A 299 -8.64 -14.65 18.41
CA ALA A 299 -8.35 -14.65 16.98
C ALA A 299 -7.85 -16.01 16.47
N ALA A 300 -7.04 -16.70 17.26
CA ALA A 300 -6.52 -18.02 16.92
C ALA A 300 -7.60 -19.12 17.00
N SER A 301 -8.53 -19.04 17.97
CA SER A 301 -9.54 -20.09 18.22
C SER A 301 -10.74 -20.06 17.27
N THR A 302 -11.12 -18.88 16.78
CA THR A 302 -12.32 -18.69 15.93
C THR A 302 -12.03 -18.57 14.44
N GLY A 303 -10.76 -18.73 14.03
CA GLY A 303 -10.31 -18.40 12.68
C GLY A 303 -10.52 -16.92 12.34
N ALA A 304 -10.51 -16.06 13.37
CA ALA A 304 -11.22 -14.78 13.48
C ALA A 304 -11.63 -14.09 12.16
N PRO A 305 -12.91 -13.70 12.03
CA PRO A 305 -13.34 -12.88 10.92
C PRO A 305 -12.56 -11.55 10.92
N GLY A 306 -12.33 -10.99 9.74
CA GLY A 306 -11.76 -9.66 9.64
C GLY A 306 -12.72 -8.57 10.14
N LEU A 307 -12.32 -7.31 9.93
CA LEU A 307 -13.12 -6.17 10.32
C LEU A 307 -14.25 -5.93 9.34
N SER A 308 -15.44 -5.68 9.88
CA SER A 308 -16.55 -5.17 9.08
C SER A 308 -16.27 -3.72 8.66
N THR A 309 -16.50 -3.42 7.38
CA THR A 309 -16.25 -2.10 6.79
C THR A 309 -17.54 -1.44 6.31
N PRO A 310 -18.48 -1.10 7.21
CA PRO A 310 -19.75 -0.50 6.83
C PRO A 310 -19.50 0.93 6.35
N ARG A 311 -19.48 1.11 5.02
CA ARG A 311 -19.26 2.43 4.40
C ARG A 311 -20.27 3.44 4.94
N ARG A 312 -19.81 4.66 5.23
CA ARG A 312 -20.73 5.79 5.44
C ARG A 312 -21.45 6.05 4.11
N SER A 313 -22.77 6.22 4.14
CA SER A 313 -23.49 6.69 2.96
C SER A 313 -22.90 8.04 2.53
N ALA A 314 -22.84 8.28 1.22
CA ALA A 314 -22.69 9.64 0.74
C ALA A 314 -24.03 10.35 1.04
N ASP A 315 -23.99 11.34 1.92
CA ASP A 315 -25.08 12.31 2.05
C ASP A 315 -25.06 13.25 0.84
#